data_AF-A0A353YFN2-F1
#
_entry.id   AF-A0A353YFN2-F1
#
_cell.length_a   1.000
_cell.length_b   1.000
_cell.length_c   1.000
_cell.angle_alpha   90.00
_cell.angle_beta   90.00
_cell.angle_gamma   90.00
#
_symmetry.space_group_name_H-M   'P 1'
#
loop_
_entity.id
_entity.type
_entity.pdbx_description
1 polymer ?
#
loop_
_entity_poly.entity_id
_entity_poly.type
_entity_poly.pdbx_seq_one_letter_code
_entity_poly.pdbx_strand_id
1 'polypeptide(L)'
;MSLIFGLPANVVYATAGIYALLVFATIVVWVLRLRTPGERYRELAARVDSWWWMIGAFTLAILFNQTVAIVFLGFIAYLALKEYLSLVPTRRIDRAVLLFAYLAIPIQFYWAAIDWYNMFIVFIPVWIFLFFPALMALRGETHGFLRAVGTLS
;
A
#
# COMPACT_ATOMS: atom_id res chain seq x y z
N MET A 1 -12.74 -23.61 10.85
CA MET A 1 -11.48 -22.91 10.50
C MET A 1 -10.50 -23.17 11.64
N SER A 2 -9.39 -23.87 11.42
CA SER A 2 -8.39 -24.03 12.48
C SER A 2 -7.76 -22.65 12.77
N LEU A 3 -7.86 -22.20 14.01
CA LEU A 3 -7.20 -20.98 14.48
C LEU A 3 -5.82 -21.38 15.02
N ILE A 4 -4.77 -20.80 14.47
CA ILE A 4 -3.39 -20.98 14.96
C ILE A 4 -2.94 -19.61 15.44
N PHE A 5 -2.59 -19.47 16.73
CA PHE A 5 -2.27 -18.19 17.37
C PHE A 5 -3.40 -17.12 17.32
N GLY A 6 -4.67 -17.54 17.27
CA GLY A 6 -5.80 -16.61 17.14
C GLY A 6 -5.99 -16.02 15.74
N LEU A 7 -5.17 -16.43 14.77
CA LEU A 7 -5.27 -16.06 13.37
C LEU A 7 -5.84 -17.21 12.52
N PRO A 8 -6.50 -16.90 11.39
CA PRO A 8 -6.91 -17.89 10.41
C PRO A 8 -5.69 -18.67 9.86
N ALA A 9 -5.79 -20.01 9.77
CA ALA A 9 -4.68 -20.85 9.31
C ALA A 9 -4.11 -20.45 7.93
N ASN A 10 -4.95 -19.98 7.01
CA ASN A 10 -4.53 -19.49 5.70
C ASN A 10 -3.57 -18.30 5.79
N VAL A 11 -3.76 -17.40 6.76
CA VAL A 11 -2.86 -16.27 7.00
C VAL A 11 -1.50 -16.78 7.48
N VAL A 12 -1.51 -17.73 8.41
CA VAL A 12 -0.27 -18.31 8.94
C VAL A 12 0.52 -19.04 7.86
N TYR A 13 -0.12 -19.86 7.02
CA TYR A 13 0.55 -20.54 5.92
C TYR A 13 1.08 -19.57 4.87
N ALA A 14 0.33 -18.52 4.53
CA ALA A 14 0.79 -17.49 3.59
C ALA A 14 2.02 -16.76 4.14
N THR A 15 1.99 -16.32 5.40
CA THR A 15 3.12 -15.65 6.05
C THR A 15 4.34 -16.57 6.13
N ALA A 16 4.15 -17.84 6.50
CA ALA A 16 5.24 -18.82 6.53
C ALA A 16 5.87 -19.03 5.14
N GLY A 17 5.05 -19.09 4.09
CA GLY A 17 5.53 -19.16 2.70
C GLY A 17 6.35 -17.94 2.28
N ILE A 18 5.93 -16.73 2.69
CA ILE A 18 6.67 -15.47 2.45
C ILE A 18 8.03 -15.52 3.14
N TYR A 19 8.10 -15.92 4.41
CA TYR A 19 9.37 -16.04 5.13
C TYR A 19 10.28 -17.11 4.52
N ALA A 20 9.73 -18.26 4.10
CA ALA A 20 10.51 -19.30 3.42
C ALA A 20 11.14 -18.78 2.11
N LEU A 21 10.37 -18.04 1.31
CA LEU A 21 10.87 -17.41 0.09
C LEU A 21 11.95 -16.36 0.40
N LEU A 22 11.78 -15.57 1.45
CA LEU A 22 12.73 -14.54 1.84
C LEU A 22 14.06 -15.13 2.35
N VAL A 23 13.98 -16.21 3.13
CA VAL A 23 15.17 -16.98 3.55
C VAL A 23 15.86 -17.58 2.32
N PHE A 24 15.11 -18.17 1.39
CA PHE A 24 15.67 -18.70 0.15
C PHE A 24 16.39 -17.60 -0.66
N ALA A 25 15.75 -16.43 -0.85
CA ALA A 25 16.37 -15.29 -1.51
C ALA A 25 17.64 -14.82 -0.79
N THR A 26 17.62 -14.78 0.54
CA THR A 26 18.78 -14.42 1.37
C THR A 26 19.95 -15.38 1.15
N ILE A 27 19.67 -16.70 1.13
CA ILE A 27 20.68 -17.74 0.86
C ILE A 27 21.25 -17.58 -0.55
N VAL A 28 20.40 -17.39 -1.56
CA VAL A 28 20.84 -17.19 -2.95
C VAL A 28 21.77 -15.98 -3.07
N VAL A 29 21.38 -14.84 -2.49
CA VAL A 29 22.20 -13.61 -2.51
C VAL A 29 23.52 -13.80 -1.76
N TRP A 30 23.49 -14.49 -0.62
CA TRP A 30 24.68 -14.81 0.15
C TRP A 30 25.66 -15.69 -0.65
N VAL A 31 25.19 -16.75 -1.30
CA VAL A 31 26.00 -17.62 -2.18
C VAL A 31 26.59 -16.84 -3.36
N LEU A 32 25.80 -15.96 -3.99
CA LEU A 32 26.27 -15.13 -5.10
C LEU A 32 27.39 -14.16 -4.68
N ARG A 33 27.26 -13.56 -3.48
CA ARG A 33 28.28 -12.68 -2.91
C ARG A 33 29.58 -13.41 -2.59
N LEU A 34 29.51 -14.68 -2.18
CA LEU A 34 30.69 -15.50 -1.95
C LEU A 34 31.40 -15.89 -3.25
N ARG A 35 30.66 -16.17 -4.32
CA ARG A 35 31.23 -16.62 -5.61
C ARG A 35 31.80 -15.50 -6.47
N THR A 36 31.31 -14.28 -6.32
CA THR A 36 31.78 -13.13 -7.10
C THR A 36 31.85 -11.90 -6.21
N PRO A 37 32.99 -11.69 -5.54
CA PRO A 37 33.22 -10.51 -4.71
C PRO A 37 33.21 -9.26 -5.59
N GLY A 38 32.30 -8.32 -5.30
CA GLY A 38 32.22 -7.05 -6.03
C GLY A 38 30.92 -6.28 -5.79
N GLU A 39 30.86 -5.06 -6.31
CA GLU A 39 29.71 -4.13 -6.20
C GLU A 39 28.40 -4.69 -6.80
N ARG A 40 28.51 -5.63 -7.74
CA ARG A 40 27.40 -6.14 -8.57
C ARG A 40 26.20 -6.65 -7.77
N TYR A 41 26.42 -7.25 -6.59
CA TYR A 41 25.33 -7.81 -5.77
C TYR A 41 25.03 -7.00 -4.51
N ARG A 42 25.63 -5.81 -4.32
CA ARG A 42 25.36 -4.99 -3.13
C ARG A 42 23.93 -4.44 -3.14
N GLU A 43 23.44 -3.98 -4.30
CA GLU A 43 22.06 -3.51 -4.44
C GLU A 43 21.05 -4.64 -4.15
N LEU A 44 21.33 -5.85 -4.65
CA LEU A 44 20.47 -7.00 -4.43
C LEU A 44 20.40 -7.40 -2.95
N ALA A 45 21.53 -7.37 -2.24
CA ALA A 45 21.55 -7.59 -0.80
C ALA A 45 20.79 -6.50 -0.04
N ALA A 46 21.00 -5.23 -0.37
CA ALA A 46 20.27 -4.11 0.26
C ALA A 46 18.75 -4.20 0.04
N ARG A 47 18.33 -4.71 -1.13
CA ARG A 47 16.92 -4.98 -1.42
C ARG A 47 16.37 -6.06 -0.50
N VAL A 48 17.06 -7.19 -0.36
CA VAL A 48 16.65 -8.28 0.55
C VAL A 48 16.57 -7.80 2.00
N ASP A 49 17.54 -7.00 2.46
CA ASP A 49 17.51 -6.43 3.82
C ASP A 49 16.30 -5.51 4.02
N SER A 50 15.94 -4.71 3.01
CA SER A 50 14.74 -3.86 3.06
C SER A 50 13.45 -4.69 3.14
N TRP A 51 13.39 -5.83 2.42
CA TRP A 51 12.26 -6.75 2.48
C TRP A 51 12.09 -7.39 3.86
N TRP A 52 13.18 -7.71 4.57
CA TRP A 52 13.13 -8.20 5.94
C TRP A 52 12.45 -7.19 6.88
N TRP A 53 12.80 -5.91 6.77
CA TRP A 53 12.16 -4.85 7.56
C TRP A 53 10.68 -4.69 7.22
N MET A 54 10.32 -4.68 5.93
CA MET A 54 8.94 -4.57 5.51
C MET A 54 8.09 -5.75 6.01
N ILE A 55 8.49 -6.98 5.70
CA ILE A 55 7.74 -8.20 6.08
C ILE A 55 7.67 -8.33 7.60
N GLY A 56 8.74 -7.98 8.32
CA GLY A 56 8.74 -7.94 9.78
C GLY A 56 7.70 -6.97 10.35
N ALA A 57 7.63 -5.75 9.83
CA ALA A 57 6.66 -4.75 10.27
C ALA A 57 5.21 -5.18 9.99
N PHE A 58 4.93 -5.73 8.80
CA PHE A 58 3.60 -6.26 8.46
C PHE A 58 3.19 -7.43 9.35
N THR A 59 4.11 -8.37 9.58
CA THR A 59 3.84 -9.55 10.42
C THR A 59 3.55 -9.13 11.86
N LEU A 60 4.32 -8.19 12.41
CA LEU A 60 4.08 -7.63 13.74
C LEU A 60 2.71 -6.96 13.82
N ALA A 61 2.35 -6.12 12.84
CA ALA A 61 1.05 -5.45 12.83
C ALA A 61 -0.13 -6.45 12.86
N ILE A 62 -0.03 -7.56 12.13
CA ILE A 62 -1.09 -8.60 12.07
C ILE A 62 -1.17 -9.41 13.37
N LEU A 63 -0.03 -9.67 14.04
CA LEU A 63 0.02 -10.47 15.27
C LEU A 63 -0.56 -9.76 16.50
N PHE A 64 -0.55 -8.41 16.54
CA PHE A 64 -0.98 -7.66 17.71
C PHE A 64 -2.52 -7.67 17.89
N ASN A 65 -3.23 -6.94 17.03
CA ASN A 65 -4.70 -6.82 17.05
C ASN A 65 -5.16 -6.22 15.71
N GLN A 66 -6.38 -6.54 15.28
CA GLN A 66 -7.08 -5.93 14.15
C GLN A 66 -7.00 -4.41 14.15
N THR A 67 -7.21 -3.73 15.28
CA THR A 67 -7.13 -2.25 15.33
C THR A 67 -5.74 -1.73 14.98
N VAL A 68 -4.69 -2.38 15.49
CA VAL A 68 -3.29 -2.00 15.20
C VAL A 68 -2.99 -2.23 13.72
N ALA A 69 -3.45 -3.35 13.15
CA ALA A 69 -3.29 -3.64 11.73
C ALA A 69 -4.00 -2.60 10.84
N ILE A 70 -5.24 -2.22 11.18
CA ILE A 70 -6.02 -1.20 10.46
C ILE A 70 -5.31 0.15 10.49
N VAL A 71 -4.86 0.60 11.67
CA VAL A 71 -4.15 1.88 11.82
C VAL A 71 -2.81 1.84 11.07
N PHE A 72 -2.04 0.75 11.20
CA PHE A 72 -0.77 0.58 10.50
C PHE A 72 -0.95 0.62 8.98
N LEU A 73 -1.89 -0.15 8.43
CA LEU A 73 -2.18 -0.17 7.00
C LEU A 73 -2.71 1.17 6.50
N GLY A 74 -3.57 1.83 7.27
CA GLY A 74 -4.08 3.16 6.94
C GLY A 74 -2.96 4.21 6.90
N PHE A 75 -2.03 4.13 7.84
CA PHE A 75 -0.85 4.99 7.87
C PHE A 75 0.07 4.74 6.67
N ILE A 76 0.36 3.48 6.35
CA ILE A 76 1.16 3.12 5.17
C ILE A 76 0.47 3.59 3.88
N ALA A 77 -0.85 3.41 3.74
CA ALA A 77 -1.60 3.90 2.59
C ALA A 77 -1.51 5.43 2.47
N TYR A 78 -1.61 6.15 3.58
CA TYR A 78 -1.46 7.62 3.59
C TYR A 78 -0.06 8.05 3.18
N LEU A 79 0.98 7.40 3.70
CA LEU A 79 2.37 7.68 3.30
C LEU A 79 2.61 7.37 1.82
N ALA A 80 2.07 6.26 1.33
CA ALA A 80 2.16 5.87 -0.08
C ALA A 80 1.49 6.91 -0.98
N LEU A 81 0.30 7.41 -0.62
CA LEU A 81 -0.38 8.48 -1.35
C LEU A 81 0.44 9.77 -1.31
N LYS A 82 1.00 10.14 -0.15
CA LYS A 82 1.84 11.33 -0.01
C LYS A 82 3.06 11.27 -0.92
N GLU A 83 3.75 10.14 -0.93
CA GLU A 83 4.92 9.93 -1.77
C GLU A 83 4.55 9.96 -3.26
N TYR A 84 3.47 9.27 -3.64
CA TYR A 84 2.96 9.27 -5.00
C TYR A 84 2.62 10.69 -5.49
N LEU A 85 1.89 11.47 -4.69
CA LEU A 85 1.53 12.84 -5.02
C LEU A 85 2.73 13.80 -5.04
N SER A 86 3.80 13.49 -4.30
CA SER A 86 5.06 14.24 -4.36
C SER A 86 5.80 14.05 -5.69
N LEU A 87 5.63 12.89 -6.34
CA LEU A 87 6.25 12.58 -7.63
C LEU A 87 5.48 13.18 -8.81
N VAL A 88 4.16 13.36 -8.66
CA VAL A 88 3.32 13.96 -9.70
C VAL A 88 3.42 15.49 -9.64
N PRO A 89 3.65 16.20 -10.77
CA PRO A 89 3.70 17.66 -10.77
C PRO A 89 2.36 18.26 -10.33
N THR A 90 2.30 18.66 -9.05
CA THR A 90 1.12 19.15 -8.32
C THR A 90 0.44 20.36 -8.96
N ARG A 91 1.14 21.12 -9.81
CA ARG A 91 0.56 22.23 -10.61
C ARG A 91 -0.56 21.77 -11.57
N ARG A 92 -0.75 20.46 -11.75
CA ARG A 92 -1.79 19.86 -12.61
C ARG A 92 -3.00 19.31 -11.85
N ILE A 93 -2.99 19.32 -10.51
CA ILE A 93 -4.06 18.76 -9.69
C ILE A 93 -4.62 19.84 -8.77
N ASP A 94 -5.94 20.07 -8.84
CA ASP A 94 -6.66 20.99 -7.96
C ASP A 94 -6.43 20.61 -6.48
N ARG A 95 -6.12 21.63 -5.65
CA ARG A 95 -5.89 21.48 -4.20
C ARG A 95 -7.04 20.79 -3.48
N ALA A 96 -8.27 20.96 -3.94
CA ALA A 96 -9.40 20.27 -3.32
C ALA A 96 -9.45 18.79 -3.67
N VAL A 97 -9.11 18.40 -4.90
CA VAL A 97 -9.02 16.99 -5.28
C VAL A 97 -7.96 16.30 -4.41
N LEU A 98 -6.82 16.96 -4.17
CA LEU A 98 -5.80 16.47 -3.24
C LEU A 98 -6.34 16.33 -1.82
N LEU A 99 -7.07 17.32 -1.30
CA LEU A 99 -7.69 17.26 0.03
C LEU A 99 -8.64 16.05 0.16
N PHE A 100 -9.52 15.86 -0.83
CA PHE A 100 -10.46 14.73 -0.82
C PHE A 100 -9.74 13.38 -0.99
N ALA A 101 -8.66 13.31 -1.76
CA ALA A 101 -7.83 12.10 -1.85
C ALA A 101 -7.20 11.73 -0.50
N TYR A 102 -6.66 12.72 0.23
CA TYR A 102 -6.12 12.47 1.57
C TYR A 102 -7.20 12.09 2.58
N LEU A 103 -8.41 12.66 2.48
CA LEU A 103 -9.55 12.29 3.33
C LEU A 103 -10.16 10.93 2.97
N ALA A 104 -10.01 10.47 1.73
CA ALA A 104 -10.53 9.18 1.31
C ALA A 104 -9.89 8.02 2.10
N ILE A 105 -8.59 8.09 2.41
CA ILE A 105 -7.89 7.03 3.15
C ILE A 105 -8.46 6.82 4.56
N PRO A 106 -8.51 7.82 5.47
CA PRO A 106 -9.07 7.60 6.80
C PRO A 106 -10.53 7.19 6.76
N ILE A 107 -11.33 7.71 5.82
CA ILE A 107 -12.73 7.29 5.64
C ILE A 107 -12.79 5.82 5.21
N GLN A 108 -11.92 5.40 4.27
CA GLN A 108 -11.85 4.02 3.84
C GLN A 108 -11.52 3.09 5.01
N PHE A 109 -10.47 3.40 5.78
CA PHE A 109 -10.06 2.58 6.92
C PHE A 109 -11.04 2.65 8.10
N TYR A 110 -11.86 3.69 8.20
CA TYR A 110 -13.01 3.71 9.11
C TYR A 110 -14.04 2.63 8.75
N TRP A 111 -14.34 2.43 7.46
CA TRP A 111 -15.21 1.32 7.03
C TRP A 111 -14.64 -0.05 7.40
N ALA A 112 -13.31 -0.21 7.33
CA ALA A 112 -12.64 -1.43 7.81
C ALA A 112 -12.77 -1.62 9.33
N ALA A 113 -12.77 -0.54 10.11
CA ALA A 113 -12.87 -0.60 11.58
C ALA A 113 -14.26 -1.01 12.08
N ILE A 114 -15.31 -0.75 11.29
CA ILE A 114 -16.68 -1.17 11.61
C ILE A 114 -17.11 -2.44 10.86
N ASP A 115 -16.13 -3.19 10.33
CA ASP A 115 -16.32 -4.44 9.58
C ASP A 115 -17.27 -4.33 8.37
N TRP A 116 -17.42 -3.13 7.80
CA TRP A 116 -18.25 -2.91 6.62
C TRP A 116 -17.48 -3.22 5.33
N TYR A 117 -17.14 -4.50 5.16
CA TYR A 117 -16.29 -5.00 4.07
C TYR A 117 -16.73 -4.54 2.68
N ASN A 118 -18.03 -4.64 2.38
CA ASN A 118 -18.57 -4.22 1.08
C ASN A 118 -18.32 -2.74 0.80
N MET A 119 -18.46 -1.86 1.80
CA MET A 119 -18.20 -0.44 1.63
C MET A 119 -16.70 -0.17 1.47
N PHE A 120 -15.86 -0.83 2.28
CA PHE A 120 -14.40 -0.71 2.21
C PHE A 120 -13.83 -0.98 0.81
N ILE A 121 -14.30 -2.05 0.15
CA ILE A 121 -13.80 -2.46 -1.16
C ILE A 121 -14.32 -1.58 -2.31
N VAL A 122 -15.57 -1.08 -2.24
CA VAL A 122 -16.16 -0.26 -3.32
C VAL A 122 -15.88 1.24 -3.18
N PHE A 123 -15.51 1.71 -1.99
CA PHE A 123 -15.38 3.13 -1.67
C PHE A 123 -14.43 3.89 -2.61
N ILE A 124 -13.19 3.43 -2.75
CA ILE A 124 -12.26 4.06 -3.68
C ILE A 124 -12.68 3.83 -5.14
N PRO A 125 -12.77 2.57 -5.65
CA PRO A 125 -12.95 2.29 -7.08
C PRO A 125 -14.24 2.86 -7.66
N VAL A 126 -15.30 2.97 -6.87
CA VAL A 126 -16.62 3.44 -7.34
C VAL A 126 -16.89 4.86 -6.87
N TRP A 127 -16.92 5.09 -5.56
CA TRP A 127 -17.41 6.37 -5.03
C TRP A 127 -16.41 7.52 -5.24
N ILE A 128 -15.13 7.32 -4.92
CA ILE A 128 -14.11 8.36 -5.08
C ILE A 128 -13.83 8.64 -6.56
N PHE A 129 -13.72 7.60 -7.40
CA PHE A 129 -13.55 7.79 -8.85
C PHE A 129 -14.76 8.42 -9.53
N LEU A 130 -15.97 8.23 -9.01
CA LEU A 130 -17.15 8.95 -9.50
C LEU A 130 -17.16 10.41 -9.02
N PHE A 131 -16.72 10.64 -7.78
CA PHE A 131 -16.74 11.95 -7.15
C PHE A 131 -15.69 12.91 -7.74
N PHE A 132 -14.47 12.45 -8.03
CA PHE A 132 -13.40 13.33 -8.53
C PHE A 132 -13.72 14.01 -9.88
N PRO A 133 -14.19 13.31 -10.92
CA PRO A 133 -14.59 13.94 -12.19
C PRO A 133 -15.75 14.92 -12.00
N ALA A 134 -16.74 14.57 -11.16
CA ALA A 134 -17.85 15.47 -10.85
C ALA A 134 -17.36 16.75 -10.16
N LEU A 135 -16.45 16.62 -9.19
CA LEU A 135 -15.84 17.77 -8.50
C LEU A 135 -15.04 18.65 -9.47
N MET A 136 -14.27 18.06 -10.39
CA MET A 136 -13.53 18.80 -11.41
C MET A 136 -14.48 19.51 -12.39
N ALA A 137 -15.56 18.84 -12.83
CA ALA A 137 -16.56 19.42 -13.73
C ALA A 137 -17.29 20.60 -13.11
N LEU A 138 -17.68 20.51 -11.84
CA LEU A 138 -18.36 21.58 -11.10
C LEU A 138 -17.46 22.82 -10.90
N ARG A 139 -16.14 22.66 -10.93
CA ARG A 139 -15.17 23.75 -10.74
C ARG A 139 -14.76 24.45 -12.04
N GLY A 140 -15.23 23.96 -13.19
CA GLY A 140 -15.09 24.67 -14.47
C GLY A 140 -13.67 24.75 -15.02
N GLU A 141 -12.70 23.97 -14.51
CA GLU A 141 -11.35 23.96 -15.07
C GLU A 141 -11.30 23.11 -16.36
N THR A 142 -11.45 23.79 -17.50
CA THR A 142 -11.34 23.22 -18.85
C THR A 142 -9.89 23.00 -19.31
N HIS A 143 -8.90 23.40 -18.52
CA HIS A 143 -7.48 23.19 -18.85
C HIS A 143 -7.00 21.78 -18.47
N GLY A 144 -7.11 20.84 -19.41
CA GLY A 144 -6.47 19.53 -19.31
C GLY A 144 -7.34 18.40 -18.79
N PHE A 145 -8.67 18.57 -18.79
CA PHE A 145 -9.67 17.55 -18.43
C PHE A 145 -9.36 16.16 -19.05
N LEU A 146 -9.07 16.11 -20.35
CA LEU A 146 -8.70 14.87 -21.06
C LEU A 146 -7.37 14.25 -20.56
N ARG A 147 -6.41 15.07 -20.11
CA ARG A 147 -5.13 14.58 -19.56
C ARG A 147 -5.27 14.10 -18.13
N ALA A 148 -6.04 14.80 -17.29
CA ALA A 148 -6.26 14.43 -15.90
C ALA A 148 -7.05 13.12 -15.79
N VAL A 149 -8.10 12.96 -16.62
CA VAL A 149 -8.87 11.71 -16.71
C VAL A 149 -7.95 10.56 -17.16
N GLY A 150 -7.19 10.73 -18.25
CA GLY A 150 -6.33 9.66 -18.78
C GLY A 150 -5.08 9.31 -17.95
N THR A 151 -4.70 10.10 -16.95
CA THR A 151 -3.62 9.75 -16.01
C THR A 151 -4.11 9.17 -14.69
N LEU A 152 -5.39 9.36 -14.35
CA LEU A 152 -6.00 8.87 -13.11
C LEU A 152 -6.85 7.62 -13.33
N SER A 153 -7.33 7.37 -14.55
CA SER A 153 -7.94 6.09 -14.97
C SER A 153 -6.89 5.10 -15.47
#